data_AF-A0A5C2LK18-F1
#
_entry.id   AF-A0A5C2LK18-F1
#
_cell.length_a   1.000
_cell.length_b   1.000
_cell.length_c   1.000
_cell.angle_alpha   90.00
_cell.angle_beta   90.00
_cell.angle_gamma   90.00
#
_symmetry.space_group_name_H-M   'P 1'
#
loop_
_entity.id
_entity.type
_entity.pdbx_description
1 polymer ?
#
loop_
_entity_poly.entity_id
_entity_poly.type
_entity_poly.pdbx_seq_one_letter_code
_entity_poly.pdbx_strand_id
1 'polypeptide(L)'
;MMGLSPPFLLARITMTDISRSQAWLESLRPKTLPLAFAAIIVGTVLAREQGHFDPRVALLALITAGLLQILSNLANDYGDAVKGAINRIASGRCAGCRRGDYPQQMKRALIVTVVLICLFGLALLCAARQSVGDFIGFLAPGGLSIVAAITYTVGTRPYGYIGLGDISVLVFFGWLSVLGSWYLQAHNVEAAIFLPATACGLLATAVLNINNLRDIDSDRQNGKNTLAVRLGPVNARRYHACLLLGALLCLALFNLLALHSARAGCLFSPRRCW
;
A
#
# COMPACT_ATOMS: atom_id res chain seq x y z
N MET A 1 54.65 -29.85 14.93
CA MET A 1 53.36 -29.33 15.40
C MET A 1 52.87 -28.29 14.41
N MET A 2 52.11 -28.70 13.39
CA MET A 2 51.42 -27.80 12.45
C MET A 2 49.93 -28.03 12.67
N GLY A 3 49.26 -27.06 13.29
CA GLY A 3 47.82 -27.09 13.52
C GLY A 3 47.09 -26.71 12.24
N LEU A 4 46.46 -27.69 11.59
CA LEU A 4 45.50 -27.48 10.52
C LEU A 4 44.20 -26.93 11.12
N SER A 5 43.82 -25.73 10.72
CA SER A 5 42.49 -25.15 10.96
C SER A 5 41.43 -26.02 10.29
N PRO A 6 40.26 -26.27 10.90
CA PRO A 6 39.22 -27.04 10.23
C PRO A 6 38.66 -26.24 9.03
N PRO A 7 38.40 -26.90 7.90
CA PRO A 7 37.87 -26.24 6.71
C PRO A 7 36.46 -25.72 7.02
N PHE A 8 36.20 -24.51 6.53
CA PHE A 8 34.89 -23.90 6.41
C PHE A 8 33.81 -24.95 6.12
N LEU A 9 33.08 -25.34 7.16
CA LEU A 9 31.79 -26.00 7.03
C LEU A 9 30.85 -24.92 6.48
N LEU A 10 30.95 -24.71 5.15
CA LEU A 10 29.93 -24.05 4.36
C LEU A 10 28.64 -24.78 4.67
N ALA A 11 27.85 -24.19 5.55
CA ALA A 11 26.43 -24.46 5.63
C ALA A 11 25.90 -24.24 4.20
N ARG A 12 25.82 -25.33 3.43
CA ARG A 12 24.85 -25.45 2.34
C ARG A 12 23.51 -25.27 3.03
N ILE A 13 23.09 -24.00 3.13
CA ILE A 13 21.68 -23.67 3.29
C ILE A 13 21.04 -24.39 2.12
N THR A 14 20.35 -25.49 2.41
CA THR A 14 19.46 -26.16 1.48
C THR A 14 18.46 -25.11 1.07
N MET A 15 18.72 -24.46 -0.08
CA MET A 15 17.71 -23.68 -0.75
C MET A 15 16.62 -24.68 -1.08
N THR A 16 15.54 -24.66 -0.30
CA THR A 16 14.31 -25.34 -0.67
C THR A 16 13.95 -24.80 -2.05
N ASP A 17 13.92 -25.68 -3.05
CA ASP A 17 13.47 -25.32 -4.38
C ASP A 17 11.98 -25.00 -4.28
N ILE A 18 11.67 -23.71 -4.10
CA ILE A 18 10.31 -23.21 -4.03
C ILE A 18 9.68 -23.40 -5.42
N SER A 19 8.46 -23.93 -5.48
CA SER A 19 7.75 -24.15 -6.74
C SER A 19 7.48 -22.81 -7.46
N ARG A 20 7.32 -22.85 -8.80
CA ARG A 20 7.03 -21.65 -9.60
C ARG A 20 5.78 -20.91 -9.10
N SER A 21 4.73 -21.63 -8.72
CA SER A 21 3.50 -21.04 -8.17
C SER A 21 3.73 -20.33 -6.84
N GLN A 22 4.51 -20.95 -5.94
CA GLN A 22 4.89 -20.32 -4.68
C GLN A 22 5.76 -19.08 -4.90
N ALA A 23 6.69 -19.10 -5.85
CA ALA A 23 7.49 -17.91 -6.21
C ALA A 23 6.60 -16.75 -6.69
N TRP A 24 5.61 -17.02 -7.55
CA TRP A 24 4.63 -16.01 -7.97
C TRP A 24 3.77 -15.51 -6.81
N LEU A 25 3.32 -16.41 -5.92
CA LEU A 25 2.57 -16.02 -4.72
C LEU A 25 3.39 -15.12 -3.80
N GLU A 26 4.69 -15.39 -3.65
CA GLU A 26 5.59 -14.53 -2.89
C GLU A 26 5.76 -13.15 -3.55
N SER A 27 5.89 -13.09 -4.88
CA SER A 27 5.95 -11.82 -5.62
C SER A 27 4.67 -10.99 -5.56
N LEU A 28 3.49 -11.64 -5.55
CA LEU A 28 2.21 -10.94 -5.37
C LEU A 28 2.06 -10.34 -3.97
N ARG A 29 2.78 -10.89 -2.98
CA ARG A 29 2.75 -10.52 -1.55
C ARG A 29 1.32 -10.40 -1.00
N PRO A 30 0.54 -11.50 -0.97
CA PRO A 30 -0.86 -11.47 -0.51
C PRO A 30 -1.02 -10.94 0.91
N LYS A 31 0.01 -11.07 1.75
CA LYS A 31 0.06 -10.51 3.11
C LYS A 31 0.03 -8.97 3.16
N THR A 32 0.25 -8.28 2.03
CA THR A 32 0.15 -6.81 1.92
C THR A 32 -1.25 -6.34 1.51
N LEU A 33 -2.09 -7.21 0.93
CA LEU A 33 -3.45 -6.88 0.49
C LEU A 33 -4.38 -6.40 1.62
N PRO A 34 -4.34 -6.98 2.85
CA PRO A 34 -5.19 -6.51 3.94
C PRO A 34 -5.01 -5.02 4.23
N LEU A 35 -3.81 -4.46 4.01
CA LEU A 35 -3.55 -3.04 4.22
C LEU A 35 -4.35 -2.16 3.24
N ALA A 36 -4.35 -2.51 1.95
CA ALA A 36 -5.12 -1.81 0.93
C ALA A 36 -6.63 -1.99 1.15
N PHE A 37 -7.07 -3.20 1.50
CA PHE A 37 -8.49 -3.49 1.73
C PHE A 37 -9.04 -2.77 2.96
N ALA A 38 -8.27 -2.70 4.05
CA ALA A 38 -8.70 -2.00 5.25
C ALA A 38 -9.09 -0.53 4.97
N ALA A 39 -8.30 0.18 4.15
CA ALA A 39 -8.60 1.56 3.79
C ALA A 39 -9.90 1.71 2.99
N ILE A 40 -10.13 0.85 2.00
CA ILE A 40 -11.37 0.85 1.20
C ILE A 40 -12.58 0.49 2.07
N ILE A 41 -12.42 -0.49 2.98
CA ILE A 41 -13.48 -0.93 3.89
C ILE A 41 -13.86 0.22 4.82
N VAL A 42 -12.90 0.94 5.40
CA VAL A 42 -13.18 2.07 6.31
C VAL A 42 -14.02 3.13 5.62
N GLY A 43 -13.64 3.62 4.45
CA GLY A 43 -14.43 4.65 3.75
C GLY A 43 -15.80 4.15 3.31
N THR A 44 -15.89 2.91 2.84
CA THR A 44 -17.16 2.28 2.44
C THR A 44 -18.10 2.07 3.62
N VAL A 45 -17.60 1.60 4.77
CA VAL A 45 -18.40 1.37 5.98
C VAL A 45 -18.89 2.70 6.53
N LEU A 46 -18.04 3.72 6.59
CA LEU A 46 -18.47 5.05 7.02
C LEU A 46 -19.61 5.58 6.14
N ALA A 47 -19.53 5.42 4.83
CA ALA A 47 -20.61 5.84 3.93
C ALA A 47 -21.90 5.04 4.19
N ARG A 48 -21.78 3.73 4.44
CA ARG A 48 -22.90 2.86 4.79
C ARG A 48 -23.61 3.32 6.07
N GLU A 49 -22.86 3.76 7.09
CA GLU A 49 -23.44 4.30 8.33
C GLU A 49 -24.26 5.58 8.10
N GLN A 50 -23.98 6.33 7.03
CA GLN A 50 -24.79 7.48 6.60
C GLN A 50 -25.92 7.11 5.61
N GLY A 51 -26.18 5.82 5.40
CA GLY A 51 -27.24 5.33 4.52
C GLY A 51 -26.85 5.22 3.04
N HIS A 52 -25.57 5.40 2.71
CA HIS A 52 -25.05 5.31 1.35
C HIS A 52 -24.25 4.02 1.15
N PHE A 53 -24.81 3.05 0.42
CA PHE A 53 -24.11 1.81 0.15
C PHE A 53 -24.54 1.15 -1.16
N ASP A 54 -23.62 1.07 -2.11
CA ASP A 54 -23.69 0.22 -3.29
C ASP A 54 -22.65 -0.92 -3.18
N PRO A 55 -23.08 -2.19 -3.11
CA PRO A 55 -22.16 -3.32 -3.03
C PRO A 55 -21.30 -3.50 -4.30
N ARG A 56 -21.78 -3.06 -5.46
CA ARG A 56 -21.03 -3.13 -6.73
C ARG A 56 -19.83 -2.19 -6.69
N VAL A 57 -20.04 -0.95 -6.24
CA VAL A 57 -18.98 0.05 -6.05
C VAL A 57 -17.97 -0.44 -5.02
N ALA A 58 -18.43 -0.99 -3.89
CA ALA A 58 -17.56 -1.54 -2.85
C ALA A 58 -16.66 -2.67 -3.38
N LEU A 59 -17.24 -3.63 -4.10
CA LEU A 59 -16.51 -4.77 -4.66
C LEU A 59 -15.50 -4.32 -5.72
N LEU A 60 -15.90 -3.45 -6.65
CA LEU A 60 -15.02 -2.93 -7.69
C LEU A 60 -13.88 -2.08 -7.11
N ALA A 61 -14.13 -1.30 -6.04
CA ALA A 61 -13.10 -0.56 -5.33
C ALA A 61 -12.09 -1.50 -4.64
N LEU A 62 -12.55 -2.58 -3.99
CA LEU A 62 -11.68 -3.58 -3.39
C LEU A 62 -10.81 -4.29 -4.44
N ILE A 63 -11.41 -4.71 -5.57
CA ILE A 63 -10.66 -5.35 -6.66
C ILE A 63 -9.60 -4.38 -7.22
N THR A 64 -9.98 -3.13 -7.49
CA THR A 64 -9.08 -2.11 -8.05
C THR A 64 -7.92 -1.81 -7.09
N ALA A 65 -8.20 -1.62 -5.80
CA ALA A 65 -7.17 -1.39 -4.78
C ALA A 65 -6.23 -2.61 -4.61
N GLY A 66 -6.78 -3.82 -4.64
CA GLY A 66 -5.99 -5.04 -4.59
C GLY A 66 -5.06 -5.19 -5.79
N LEU A 67 -5.54 -4.91 -7.00
CA LEU A 67 -4.73 -4.93 -8.21
C LEU A 67 -3.63 -3.85 -8.20
N LEU A 68 -3.92 -2.64 -7.71
CA LEU A 68 -2.92 -1.58 -7.53
C LEU A 68 -1.83 -1.98 -6.53
N GLN A 69 -2.20 -2.65 -5.43
CA GLN A 69 -1.25 -3.19 -4.46
C GLN A 69 -0.37 -4.28 -5.08
N ILE A 70 -0.97 -5.18 -5.87
CA ILE A 70 -0.23 -6.19 -6.64
C ILE A 70 0.73 -5.54 -7.63
N LEU A 71 0.28 -4.51 -8.36
CA LEU A 71 1.10 -3.78 -9.32
C LEU A 71 2.35 -3.20 -8.65
N SER A 72 2.20 -2.54 -7.50
CA SER A 72 3.32 -1.99 -6.73
C SER A 72 4.31 -3.07 -6.29
N ASN A 73 3.81 -4.23 -5.86
CA ASN A 73 4.65 -5.37 -5.45
C ASN A 73 5.45 -5.94 -6.64
N LEU A 74 4.78 -6.19 -7.78
CA LEU A 74 5.42 -6.67 -9.01
C LEU A 74 6.42 -5.65 -9.57
N ALA A 75 6.11 -4.35 -9.47
CA ALA A 75 6.99 -3.27 -9.94
C ALA A 75 8.27 -3.22 -9.11
N ASN A 76 8.17 -3.44 -7.80
CA ASN A 76 9.33 -3.55 -6.92
C ASN A 76 10.24 -4.72 -7.33
N ASP A 77 9.66 -5.90 -7.52
CA ASP A 77 10.42 -7.10 -7.92
C ASP A 77 11.05 -6.93 -9.32
N TYR A 78 10.35 -6.30 -10.27
CA TYR A 78 10.89 -5.95 -11.58
C TYR A 78 12.05 -4.96 -11.48
N GLY A 79 11.90 -3.88 -10.69
CA GLY A 79 12.91 -2.86 -10.51
C GLY A 79 14.20 -3.42 -9.89
N ASP A 80 14.09 -4.28 -8.88
CA ASP A 80 15.23 -4.97 -8.28
C ASP A 80 15.88 -5.97 -9.25
N ALA A 81 15.10 -6.67 -10.07
CA ALA A 81 15.62 -7.62 -11.08
C ALA A 81 16.42 -6.92 -12.19
N VAL A 82 15.95 -5.77 -12.70
CA VAL A 82 16.64 -5.00 -13.74
C VAL A 82 17.94 -4.38 -13.21
N LYS A 83 17.97 -3.96 -11.94
CA LYS A 83 19.14 -3.33 -11.31
C LYS A 83 20.18 -4.34 -10.83
N GLY A 84 19.94 -5.64 -10.99
CA GLY A 84 20.89 -6.68 -10.59
C GLY A 84 21.16 -6.71 -9.09
N ALA A 85 20.16 -6.42 -8.25
CA ALA A 85 20.31 -6.49 -6.80
C ALA A 85 20.47 -7.96 -6.35
N ILE A 86 21.70 -8.47 -6.37
CA ILE A 86 22.09 -9.87 -6.09
C ILE A 86 21.63 -10.34 -4.69
N ASN A 87 21.51 -9.43 -3.72
CA ASN A 87 21.31 -9.79 -2.32
C ASN A 87 19.93 -10.39 -1.96
N ARG A 88 18.88 -10.19 -2.79
CA ARG A 88 17.56 -10.83 -2.55
C ARG A 88 17.35 -12.16 -3.30
N ILE A 89 18.23 -12.48 -4.25
CA ILE A 89 18.26 -13.79 -4.93
C ILE A 89 18.62 -14.90 -3.93
N ALA A 90 19.44 -14.57 -2.93
CA ALA A 90 19.81 -15.47 -1.83
C ALA A 90 18.68 -15.73 -0.81
N SER A 91 17.58 -14.97 -0.81
CA SER A 91 16.54 -15.06 0.22
C SER A 91 15.42 -16.07 -0.08
N GLY A 92 15.57 -16.94 -1.07
CA GLY A 92 14.52 -17.90 -1.49
C GLY A 92 13.36 -17.27 -2.29
N ARG A 93 13.10 -15.97 -2.14
CA ARG A 93 12.08 -15.17 -2.86
C ARG A 93 12.18 -15.17 -4.39
N CYS A 94 13.26 -15.75 -4.91
CA CYS A 94 13.59 -15.81 -6.33
C CYS A 94 14.06 -17.22 -6.75
N ALA A 95 13.59 -18.30 -6.10
CA ALA A 95 13.95 -19.66 -6.52
C ALA A 95 13.56 -19.94 -8.00
N GLY A 96 12.47 -19.32 -8.48
CA GLY A 96 12.05 -19.35 -9.88
C GLY A 96 12.88 -18.48 -10.84
N CYS A 97 13.75 -17.60 -10.32
CA CYS A 97 14.56 -16.64 -11.08
C CYS A 97 15.81 -17.25 -11.74
N ARG A 98 16.04 -18.57 -11.59
CA ARG A 98 17.19 -19.27 -12.19
C ARG A 98 17.08 -19.49 -13.71
N ARG A 99 15.99 -19.07 -14.38
CA ARG A 99 15.88 -19.11 -15.85
C ARG A 99 15.87 -17.69 -16.40
N GLY A 100 16.71 -17.43 -17.41
CA GLY A 100 17.06 -16.11 -17.95
C GLY A 100 15.92 -15.22 -18.49
N ASP A 101 14.66 -15.66 -18.45
CA ASP A 101 13.49 -14.91 -18.96
C ASP A 101 12.72 -14.14 -17.87
N TYR A 102 13.18 -14.15 -16.62
CA TYR A 102 12.44 -13.59 -15.47
C TYR A 102 12.05 -12.10 -15.62
N PRO A 103 12.95 -11.17 -16.04
CA PRO A 103 12.58 -9.77 -16.23
C PRO A 103 11.47 -9.58 -17.28
N GLN A 104 11.49 -10.37 -18.35
CA GLN A 104 10.50 -10.30 -19.42
C GLN A 104 9.14 -10.84 -18.97
N GLN A 105 9.12 -11.90 -18.16
CA GLN A 105 7.89 -12.41 -17.56
C GLN A 105 7.28 -11.39 -16.59
N MET A 106 8.09 -10.75 -15.76
CA MET A 106 7.62 -9.74 -14.82
C MET A 106 7.09 -8.50 -15.55
N LYS A 107 7.74 -8.06 -16.64
CA LYS A 107 7.22 -7.00 -17.51
C LYS A 107 5.85 -7.35 -18.10
N ARG A 108 5.64 -8.59 -18.55
CA ARG A 108 4.32 -9.05 -19.03
C ARG A 108 3.27 -9.03 -17.90
N ALA A 109 3.63 -9.50 -16.71
CA ALA A 109 2.74 -9.45 -15.55
C ALA A 109 2.34 -8.02 -15.19
N LEU A 110 3.28 -7.07 -15.19
CA LEU A 110 3.00 -5.65 -15.00
C LEU A 110 1.98 -5.13 -16.03
N ILE A 111 2.18 -5.40 -17.32
CA ILE A 111 1.25 -4.97 -18.38
C ILE A 111 -0.14 -5.55 -18.15
N VAL A 112 -0.25 -6.85 -17.88
CA VAL A 112 -1.54 -7.51 -17.61
C VAL A 112 -2.23 -6.89 -16.39
N THR A 113 -1.49 -6.67 -15.29
CA THR A 113 -2.06 -6.03 -14.10
C THR A 113 -2.52 -4.60 -14.39
N VAL A 114 -1.77 -3.80 -15.15
CA VAL A 114 -2.20 -2.45 -15.56
C VAL A 114 -3.49 -2.51 -16.40
N VAL A 115 -3.59 -3.43 -17.37
CA VAL A 115 -4.81 -3.59 -18.18
C VAL A 115 -6.00 -3.95 -17.29
N LEU A 116 -5.82 -4.86 -16.33
CA LEU A 116 -6.87 -5.22 -15.37
C LEU A 116 -7.26 -4.04 -14.47
N ILE A 117 -6.30 -3.24 -14.00
CA ILE A 117 -6.59 -2.03 -13.22
C ILE A 117 -7.39 -1.03 -14.05
N CYS A 118 -7.02 -0.81 -15.32
CA CYS A 118 -7.79 0.07 -16.21
C CYS A 118 -9.21 -0.47 -16.42
N LEU A 119 -9.37 -1.78 -16.64
CA LEU A 119 -10.67 -2.41 -16.83
C LEU A 119 -11.57 -2.25 -15.59
N PHE A 120 -11.09 -2.67 -14.42
CA PHE A 120 -11.86 -2.63 -13.17
C PHE A 120 -12.03 -1.19 -12.64
N GLY A 121 -11.03 -0.34 -12.84
CA GLY A 121 -11.09 1.08 -12.51
C GLY A 121 -12.11 1.82 -13.36
N LEU A 122 -12.13 1.61 -14.67
CA LEU A 122 -13.16 2.20 -15.55
C LEU A 122 -14.55 1.64 -15.21
N ALA A 123 -14.67 0.34 -14.93
CA ALA A 123 -15.93 -0.26 -14.48
C ALA A 123 -16.42 0.37 -13.16
N LEU A 124 -15.51 0.60 -12.20
CA LEU A 124 -15.80 1.29 -10.94
C LEU A 124 -16.34 2.70 -11.20
N LEU A 125 -15.67 3.49 -12.05
CA LEU A 125 -16.10 4.85 -12.35
C LEU A 125 -17.44 4.87 -13.10
N CYS A 126 -17.67 3.94 -14.01
CA CYS A 126 -18.96 3.78 -14.69
C CYS A 126 -20.09 3.40 -13.74
N ALA A 127 -19.81 2.56 -12.73
CA ALA A 127 -20.79 2.15 -11.74
C ALA A 127 -21.10 3.24 -10.72
N ALA A 128 -20.08 4.00 -10.29
CA ALA A 128 -20.21 4.99 -9.22
C ALA A 128 -20.64 6.38 -9.71
N ARG A 129 -20.28 6.81 -10.92
CA ARG A 129 -20.48 8.21 -11.37
C ARG A 129 -21.94 8.68 -11.22
N GLN A 130 -22.15 9.87 -10.65
CA GLN A 130 -23.42 10.59 -10.75
C GLN A 130 -23.36 11.69 -11.80
N SER A 131 -22.18 12.28 -12.00
CA SER A 131 -21.92 13.32 -13.00
C SER A 131 -20.75 12.95 -13.93
N VAL A 132 -20.64 13.65 -15.07
CA VAL A 132 -19.44 13.58 -15.93
C VAL A 132 -18.23 14.15 -15.19
N GLY A 133 -18.45 15.11 -14.29
CA GLY A 133 -17.43 15.68 -13.42
C GLY A 133 -16.79 14.64 -12.51
N ASP A 134 -17.59 13.74 -11.92
CA ASP A 134 -17.09 12.66 -11.05
C ASP A 134 -16.18 11.71 -11.84
N PHE A 135 -16.61 11.36 -13.05
CA PHE A 135 -15.85 10.47 -13.92
C PHE A 135 -14.48 11.05 -14.28
N ILE A 136 -14.45 12.30 -14.74
CA ILE A 136 -13.20 13.00 -15.09
C ILE A 136 -12.35 13.23 -13.83
N GLY A 137 -13.00 13.62 -12.74
CA GLY A 137 -12.37 13.92 -11.45
C GLY A 137 -11.64 12.72 -10.86
N PHE A 138 -12.16 11.50 -11.05
CA PHE A 138 -11.50 10.26 -10.60
C PHE A 138 -10.61 9.60 -11.64
N LEU A 139 -10.70 9.97 -12.93
CA LEU A 139 -9.81 9.47 -13.96
C LEU A 139 -8.36 9.89 -13.70
N ALA A 140 -8.15 11.16 -13.34
CA ALA A 140 -6.83 11.71 -13.02
C ALA A 140 -6.15 11.01 -11.81
N PRO A 141 -6.77 10.92 -10.61
CA PRO A 141 -6.16 10.22 -9.49
C PRO A 141 -6.06 8.70 -9.70
N GLY A 142 -6.95 8.09 -10.49
CA GLY A 142 -6.82 6.69 -10.91
C GLY A 142 -5.58 6.45 -11.76
N GLY A 143 -5.36 7.27 -12.79
CA GLY A 143 -4.15 7.24 -13.61
C GLY A 143 -2.89 7.54 -12.80
N LEU A 144 -2.95 8.54 -11.92
CA LEU A 144 -1.85 8.88 -11.00
C LEU A 144 -1.49 7.72 -10.08
N SER A 145 -2.46 6.92 -9.62
CA SER A 145 -2.22 5.75 -8.77
C SER A 145 -1.43 4.65 -9.50
N ILE A 146 -1.71 4.43 -10.79
CA ILE A 146 -0.94 3.49 -11.63
C ILE A 146 0.50 3.99 -11.80
N VAL A 147 0.66 5.27 -12.14
CA VAL A 147 1.98 5.89 -12.32
C VAL A 147 2.77 5.83 -11.01
N ALA A 148 2.14 6.18 -9.90
CA ALA A 148 2.75 6.12 -8.57
C ALA A 148 3.17 4.70 -8.21
N ALA A 149 2.31 3.70 -8.38
CA ALA A 149 2.63 2.30 -8.09
C ALA A 149 3.87 1.80 -8.85
N ILE A 150 4.05 2.23 -10.10
CA ILE A 150 5.22 1.86 -10.92
C ILE A 150 6.45 2.69 -10.53
N THR A 151 6.32 4.01 -10.49
CA THR A 151 7.44 4.95 -10.25
C THR A 151 7.95 4.96 -8.82
N TYR A 152 7.20 4.34 -7.89
CA TYR A 152 7.61 4.11 -6.51
C TYR A 152 8.95 3.34 -6.44
N THR A 153 9.15 2.37 -7.32
CA THR A 153 10.31 1.45 -7.34
C THR A 153 11.02 1.37 -8.68
N VAL A 154 10.32 1.61 -9.79
CA VAL A 154 10.86 1.56 -11.14
C VAL A 154 11.23 2.97 -11.62
N GLY A 155 12.45 3.13 -12.13
CA GLY A 155 12.96 4.40 -12.66
C GLY A 155 14.37 4.73 -12.19
N THR A 156 14.89 5.83 -12.73
CA THR A 156 16.25 6.34 -12.46
C THR A 156 16.39 6.86 -11.03
N ARG A 157 15.32 7.42 -10.45
CA ARG A 157 15.24 7.84 -9.04
C ARG A 157 13.86 7.51 -8.47
N PRO A 158 13.61 6.23 -8.10
CA PRO A 158 12.33 5.85 -7.53
C PRO A 158 12.06 6.67 -6.27
N TYR A 159 10.89 7.30 -6.18
CA TYR A 159 10.68 8.29 -5.13
C TYR A 159 10.63 7.64 -3.73
N GLY A 160 10.31 6.33 -3.66
CA GLY A 160 10.44 5.52 -2.45
C GLY A 160 11.89 5.43 -1.93
N TYR A 161 12.90 5.57 -2.80
CA TYR A 161 14.32 5.47 -2.43
C TYR A 161 14.95 6.82 -2.05
N ILE A 162 14.21 7.92 -2.22
CA ILE A 162 14.65 9.28 -1.84
C ILE A 162 13.86 9.84 -0.65
N GLY A 163 13.16 8.98 0.11
CA GLY A 163 12.46 9.36 1.33
C GLY A 163 11.08 10.01 1.12
N LEU A 164 10.52 9.95 -0.10
CA LEU A 164 9.15 10.42 -0.38
C LEU A 164 8.10 9.32 -0.23
N GLY A 165 8.51 8.09 0.13
CA GLY A 165 7.61 6.96 0.25
C GLY A 165 6.53 7.15 1.31
N ASP A 166 6.88 7.70 2.47
CA ASP A 166 5.99 7.92 3.60
C ASP A 166 4.82 8.87 3.28
N ILE A 167 5.10 9.95 2.56
CA ILE A 167 4.08 10.91 2.08
C ILE A 167 3.18 10.22 1.05
N SER A 168 3.78 9.48 0.11
CA SER A 168 3.01 8.73 -0.87
C SER A 168 2.07 7.73 -0.22
N VAL A 169 2.54 6.96 0.78
CA VAL A 169 1.70 5.99 1.48
C VAL A 169 0.54 6.68 2.20
N LEU A 170 0.79 7.80 2.87
CA LEU A 170 -0.27 8.60 3.49
C LEU A 170 -1.33 9.07 2.48
N VAL A 171 -0.89 9.58 1.33
CA VAL A 171 -1.80 10.09 0.28
C VAL A 171 -2.61 8.96 -0.35
N PHE A 172 -1.98 7.85 -0.76
CA PHE A 172 -2.68 6.79 -1.49
C PHE A 172 -3.49 5.86 -0.59
N PHE A 173 -2.92 5.39 0.52
CA PHE A 173 -3.62 4.47 1.45
C PHE A 173 -4.53 5.19 2.42
N GLY A 174 -4.22 6.45 2.76
CA GLY A 174 -5.07 7.27 3.61
C GLY A 174 -6.10 8.02 2.78
N TRP A 175 -5.71 9.19 2.28
CA TRP A 175 -6.65 10.14 1.68
C TRP A 175 -7.35 9.60 0.44
N LEU A 176 -6.62 9.12 -0.56
CA LEU A 176 -7.24 8.66 -1.80
C LEU A 176 -8.10 7.41 -1.58
N SER A 177 -7.61 6.41 -0.85
CA SER A 177 -8.37 5.17 -0.62
C SER A 177 -9.59 5.38 0.26
N VAL A 178 -9.46 6.09 1.39
CA VAL A 178 -10.57 6.27 2.34
C VAL A 178 -11.54 7.34 1.85
N LEU A 179 -11.06 8.53 1.46
CA LEU A 179 -11.95 9.59 0.95
C LEU A 179 -12.51 9.25 -0.42
N GLY A 180 -11.75 8.54 -1.26
CA GLY A 180 -12.23 8.08 -2.56
C GLY A 180 -13.34 7.03 -2.42
N SER A 181 -13.16 6.02 -1.57
CA SER A 181 -14.21 5.02 -1.33
C SER A 181 -15.44 5.61 -0.64
N TRP A 182 -15.25 6.58 0.26
CA TRP A 182 -16.34 7.41 0.80
C TRP A 182 -17.10 8.15 -0.30
N TYR A 183 -16.38 8.93 -1.12
CA TYR A 183 -17.00 9.79 -2.11
C TYR A 183 -17.72 8.99 -3.21
N LEU A 184 -17.14 7.88 -3.66
CA LEU A 184 -17.77 7.01 -4.66
C LEU A 184 -19.06 6.34 -4.15
N GLN A 185 -19.32 6.35 -2.84
CA GLN A 185 -20.55 5.85 -2.23
C GLN A 185 -21.52 7.00 -1.91
N ALA A 186 -21.04 8.03 -1.21
CA ALA A 186 -21.87 9.09 -0.61
C ALA A 186 -21.98 10.37 -1.48
N HIS A 187 -21.11 10.54 -2.48
CA HIS A 187 -21.08 11.70 -3.41
C HIS A 187 -20.99 13.07 -2.74
N ASN A 188 -20.39 13.12 -1.55
CA ASN A 188 -20.14 14.34 -0.81
C ASN A 188 -18.74 14.32 -0.19
N VAL A 189 -18.28 15.49 0.26
CA VAL A 189 -17.01 15.62 0.98
C VAL A 189 -17.33 16.09 2.40
N GLU A 190 -16.97 15.27 3.38
CA GLU A 190 -17.12 15.61 4.78
C GLU A 190 -15.74 15.74 5.44
N ALA A 191 -15.50 16.90 6.06
CA ALA A 191 -14.21 17.22 6.68
C ALA A 191 -13.84 16.22 7.80
N ALA A 192 -14.83 15.67 8.52
CA ALA A 192 -14.59 14.70 9.57
C ALA A 192 -13.94 13.41 9.05
N ILE A 193 -14.20 13.01 7.80
CA ILE A 193 -13.68 11.77 7.21
C ILE A 193 -12.17 11.87 6.90
N PHE A 194 -11.60 13.08 6.86
CA PHE A 194 -10.15 13.26 6.78
C PHE A 194 -9.42 12.66 7.98
N LEU A 195 -10.06 12.57 9.15
CA LEU A 195 -9.46 11.99 10.35
C LEU A 195 -9.24 10.46 10.22
N PRO A 196 -10.26 9.63 9.96
CA PRO A 196 -10.03 8.21 9.71
C PRO A 196 -9.16 7.96 8.47
N ALA A 197 -9.26 8.80 7.43
CA ALA A 197 -8.36 8.72 6.27
C ALA A 197 -6.89 8.93 6.66
N THR A 198 -6.60 9.97 7.44
CA THR A 198 -5.25 10.25 7.93
C THR A 198 -4.77 9.14 8.87
N ALA A 199 -5.63 8.61 9.73
CA ALA A 199 -5.29 7.48 10.60
C ALA A 199 -4.87 6.23 9.81
N CYS A 200 -5.66 5.83 8.80
CA CYS A 200 -5.32 4.72 7.92
C CYS A 200 -3.98 4.93 7.20
N GLY A 201 -3.74 6.14 6.68
CA GLY A 201 -2.48 6.49 6.04
C GLY A 201 -1.29 6.46 6.99
N LEU A 202 -1.43 6.97 8.22
CA LEU A 202 -0.37 6.91 9.24
C LEU A 202 -0.05 5.47 9.65
N LEU A 203 -1.05 4.60 9.80
CA LEU A 203 -0.85 3.18 10.08
C LEU A 203 -0.15 2.46 8.91
N ALA A 204 -0.53 2.77 7.67
CA ALA A 204 0.15 2.24 6.48
C ALA A 204 1.60 2.71 6.41
N THR A 205 1.87 3.99 6.71
CA THR A 205 3.23 4.53 6.81
C THR A 205 4.02 3.90 7.95
N ALA A 206 3.38 3.54 9.07
CA ALA A 206 4.04 2.82 10.16
C ALA A 206 4.51 1.42 9.72
N VAL A 207 3.71 0.72 8.90
CA VAL A 207 4.09 -0.56 8.27
C VAL A 207 5.26 -0.38 7.29
N LEU A 208 5.29 0.71 6.52
CA LEU A 208 6.44 1.03 5.67
C LEU A 208 7.69 1.31 6.51
N ASN A 209 7.57 2.13 7.55
CA ASN A 209 8.69 2.53 8.38
C ASN A 209 9.31 1.34 9.13
N ILE A 210 8.53 0.39 9.64
CA ILE A 210 9.09 -0.80 10.30
C ILE A 210 9.84 -1.69 9.30
N ASN A 211 9.38 -1.78 8.05
CA ASN A 211 10.09 -2.49 6.99
C ASN A 211 11.43 -1.81 6.65
N ASN A 212 11.42 -0.48 6.50
CA ASN A 212 12.63 0.30 6.22
C ASN A 212 13.61 0.29 7.41
N LEU A 213 13.10 0.24 8.64
CA LEU A 213 13.92 0.15 9.85
C LEU A 213 14.65 -1.20 9.92
N ARG A 214 13.98 -2.30 9.57
CA ARG A 214 14.58 -3.64 9.51
C ARG A 214 15.69 -3.72 8.46
N ASP A 215 15.47 -3.08 7.31
CA ASP A 215 16.37 -3.17 6.16
C ASP A 215 17.41 -2.02 6.11
N ILE A 216 17.54 -1.21 7.18
CA ILE A 216 18.30 0.06 7.19
C ILE A 216 19.76 -0.07 6.75
N ASP A 217 20.48 -1.09 7.21
CA ASP A 217 21.89 -1.30 6.89
C ASP A 217 22.06 -1.74 5.43
N SER A 218 21.18 -2.61 4.96
CA SER A 218 21.16 -3.07 3.56
C SER A 218 20.78 -1.94 2.61
N ASP A 219 19.78 -1.14 2.96
CA ASP A 219 19.33 -0.01 2.15
C ASP A 219 20.44 1.04 2.02
N ARG A 220 21.15 1.34 3.11
CA ARG A 220 22.31 2.25 3.10
C ARG A 220 23.42 1.74 2.15
N GLN A 221 23.77 0.46 2.22
CA GLN A 221 24.81 -0.13 1.36
C GLN A 221 24.44 -0.10 -0.12
N ASN A 222 23.14 -0.19 -0.44
CA ASN A 222 22.64 -0.16 -1.82
C ASN A 222 22.26 1.27 -2.29
N GLY A 223 22.61 2.31 -1.54
CA GLY A 223 22.31 3.71 -1.90
C GLY A 223 20.82 4.08 -1.83
N LYS A 224 19.99 3.28 -1.14
CA LYS A 224 18.56 3.57 -0.90
C LYS A 224 18.45 4.50 0.30
N ASN A 225 18.28 5.80 0.05
CA ASN A 225 18.20 6.85 1.07
C ASN A 225 16.76 7.07 1.56
N THR A 226 16.15 6.03 2.11
CA THR A 226 14.80 6.07 2.71
C THR A 226 14.77 7.01 3.94
N LEU A 227 13.57 7.39 4.39
CA LEU A 227 13.44 8.25 5.57
C LEU A 227 14.06 7.60 6.82
N ALA A 228 13.92 6.29 6.99
CA ALA A 228 14.54 5.55 8.08
C ALA A 228 16.09 5.62 8.03
N VAL A 229 16.68 5.49 6.84
CA VAL A 229 18.14 5.63 6.65
C VAL A 229 18.62 7.04 7.00
N ARG A 230 17.84 8.07 6.63
CA ARG A 230 18.15 9.49 6.93
C ARG A 230 18.03 9.82 8.41
N LEU A 231 16.97 9.33 9.07
CA LEU A 231 16.73 9.56 10.49
C LEU A 231 17.71 8.77 11.38
N GLY A 232 18.17 7.62 10.90
CA GLY A 232 18.92 6.65 11.69
C GLY A 232 18.01 5.80 12.60
N PRO A 233 18.52 4.69 13.16
CA PRO A 233 17.69 3.67 13.80
C PRO A 233 16.94 4.17 15.04
N VAL A 234 17.54 5.05 15.84
CA VAL A 234 16.91 5.59 17.06
C VAL A 234 15.76 6.53 16.71
N ASN A 235 15.98 7.50 15.83
CA ASN A 235 14.95 8.47 15.46
C ASN A 235 13.86 7.83 14.60
N ALA A 236 14.19 6.83 13.77
CA ALA A 236 13.19 6.08 13.01
C ALA A 236 12.25 5.26 13.93
N ARG A 237 12.72 4.78 15.10
CA ARG A 237 11.85 4.20 16.14
C ARG A 237 10.95 5.24 16.81
N ARG A 238 11.48 6.43 17.13
CA ARG A 238 10.68 7.53 17.68
C ARG A 238 9.60 7.98 16.69
N TYR A 239 9.97 8.12 15.42
CA TYR A 239 9.07 8.41 14.33
C TYR A 239 7.97 7.35 14.20
N HIS A 240 8.31 6.06 14.30
CA HIS A 240 7.32 4.98 14.34
C HIS A 240 6.28 5.19 15.45
N ALA A 241 6.73 5.51 16.68
CA ALA A 241 5.83 5.79 17.78
C ALA A 241 4.93 7.01 17.51
N CYS A 242 5.48 8.08 16.92
CA CYS A 242 4.70 9.26 16.52
C CYS A 242 3.62 8.92 15.48
N LEU A 243 3.91 8.05 14.50
CA LEU A 243 2.91 7.60 13.51
C LEU A 243 1.74 6.88 14.19
N LEU A 244 2.04 5.95 15.11
CA LEU A 244 1.02 5.20 15.85
C LEU A 244 0.18 6.11 16.75
N LEU A 245 0.82 7.00 17.50
CA LEU A 245 0.13 7.97 18.35
C LEU A 245 -0.74 8.92 17.52
N GLY A 246 -0.21 9.43 16.40
CA GLY A 246 -0.97 10.30 15.50
C GLY A 246 -2.21 9.61 14.92
N ALA A 247 -2.10 8.33 14.55
CA ALA A 247 -3.25 7.56 14.09
C ALA A 247 -4.31 7.40 15.18
N LEU A 248 -3.91 7.06 16.41
CA LEU A 248 -4.81 6.95 17.56
C LEU A 248 -5.49 8.29 17.88
N LEU A 249 -4.76 9.40 17.85
CA LEU A 249 -5.31 10.74 18.07
C LEU A 249 -6.34 11.12 17.00
N CYS A 250 -6.08 10.81 15.72
CA CYS A 250 -7.03 11.04 14.64
C CYS A 250 -8.33 10.25 14.85
N LEU A 251 -8.23 8.96 15.20
CA LEU A 251 -9.39 8.11 15.49
C LEU A 251 -10.15 8.58 16.74
N ALA A 252 -9.44 8.97 17.80
CA ALA A 252 -10.06 9.49 19.01
C ALA A 252 -10.82 10.79 18.73
N LEU A 253 -10.22 11.73 17.98
CA LEU A 253 -10.86 12.98 17.59
C LEU A 253 -12.09 12.73 16.70
N PHE A 254 -12.00 11.80 15.75
CA PHE A 254 -13.13 11.43 14.91
C PHE A 254 -14.31 10.92 15.75
N ASN A 255 -14.04 10.01 16.69
CA ASN A 255 -15.08 9.48 17.59
C ASN A 255 -15.69 10.57 18.48
N LEU A 256 -14.88 11.49 19.00
CA LEU A 256 -15.38 12.62 19.79
C LEU A 256 -16.32 13.52 18.98
N LEU A 257 -15.94 13.85 17.73
CA LEU A 257 -16.77 14.64 16.83
C LEU A 257 -18.07 13.90 16.47
N ALA A 258 -17.99 12.61 16.15
CA ALA A 258 -19.15 11.78 15.84
C ALA A 258 -20.13 11.70 17.03
N LEU A 259 -19.62 11.52 18.25
CA LEU A 259 -20.44 11.48 19.47
C LEU A 259 -21.11 12.81 19.77
N HIS A 260 -20.42 13.94 19.56
CA HIS A 260 -21.02 15.27 19.71
C HIS A 260 -22.14 15.49 18.68
N SER A 261 -21.92 15.12 17.42
CA SER A 261 -22.94 15.22 16.38
C SER A 261 -24.13 14.28 16.63
N ALA A 262 -23.90 13.08 17.18
CA ALA A 262 -24.97 12.16 17.56
C ALA A 262 -25.78 12.68 18.76
N ARG A 263 -25.12 13.24 19.78
CA ARG A 263 -25.79 13.86 20.94
C ARG A 263 -26.59 15.10 20.53
N ALA A 264 -26.03 15.96 19.68
CA ALA A 264 -26.76 17.09 19.10
C ALA A 264 -27.92 16.60 18.22
N GLY A 265 -27.69 15.55 17.42
CA GLY A 265 -28.70 14.93 16.56
C GLY A 265 -29.86 14.32 17.34
N CYS A 266 -29.62 13.61 18.45
CA CYS A 266 -30.70 13.06 19.28
C CYS A 266 -31.45 14.14 20.08
N LEU A 267 -30.86 15.33 20.29
CA LEU A 267 -31.57 16.48 20.87
C LEU A 267 -32.59 17.09 19.89
N PHE A 268 -32.38 16.93 18.57
CA PHE A 268 -33.21 17.53 17.51
C PHE A 268 -33.95 16.50 16.62
N SER A 269 -33.63 15.19 16.68
CA SER A 269 -34.29 14.13 15.91
C SER A 269 -34.09 12.73 16.53
N PRO A 270 -35.16 12.02 16.94
CA PRO A 270 -35.06 10.71 17.61
C PRO A 270 -34.55 9.55 16.74
N ARG A 271 -34.44 9.72 15.42
CA ARG A 271 -34.10 8.61 14.49
C ARG A 271 -32.61 8.28 14.39
N ARG A 272 -31.73 9.02 15.08
CA ARG A 272 -30.26 8.80 15.09
C ARG A 272 -29.74 8.17 16.38
N CYS A 273 -30.64 7.80 17.29
CA CYS A 273 -30.32 7.02 18.47
C CYS A 273 -30.66 5.57 18.12
N TRP A 274 -29.71 4.65 18.33
CA TRP A 274 -29.73 3.19 18.07
C TRP A 274 -29.15 2.75 16.72
#